data_AF-A0A3A9SXG4-F1
#
_entry.id   AF-A0A3A9SXG4-F1
#
_cell.length_a   1.000
_cell.length_b   1.000
_cell.length_c   1.000
_cell.angle_alpha   90.00
_cell.angle_beta   90.00
_cell.angle_gamma   90.00
#
_symmetry.space_group_name_H-M   'P 1'
#
loop_
_entity.id
_entity.type
_entity.pdbx_description
1 polymer ?
#
loop_
_entity_poly.entity_id
_entity_poly.type
_entity_poly.pdbx_seq_one_letter_code
_entity_poly.pdbx_strand_id
1 'polypeptide(L)' 'MIHPSYVDLMKVVNKGVEEGEEPVISSRYSVVMATAKRARQIIAGDEPMVRVKAKQKPLSIAVD' A
#
# COMPACT_ATOMS: atom_id res chain seq x y z
N MET A 1 -7.34 -12.78 5.69
CA MET A 1 -6.17 -11.97 6.09
C MET A 1 -5.77 -11.11 4.90
N ILE A 2 -5.47 -9.82 5.07
CA ILE A 2 -5.02 -8.96 3.96
C ILE A 2 -3.70 -9.53 3.43
N HIS A 3 -3.64 -9.78 2.14
CA HIS A 3 -2.42 -10.22 1.45
C HIS A 3 -2.12 -9.19 0.35
N PRO A 4 -0.90 -8.65 0.28
CA PRO A 4 0.22 -8.81 1.23
C PRO A 4 -0.09 -8.35 2.67
N SER A 5 0.62 -8.89 3.66
CA SER A 5 0.46 -8.48 5.06
C SER A 5 1.14 -7.13 5.33
N TYR A 6 0.82 -6.47 6.45
CA TYR A 6 1.50 -5.21 6.81
C TYR A 6 3.02 -5.39 6.99
N VAL A 7 3.47 -6.56 7.43
CA VAL A 7 4.90 -6.88 7.57
C VAL A 7 5.55 -6.94 6.19
N ASP A 8 4.87 -7.55 5.22
CA ASP A 8 5.36 -7.64 3.84
C ASP A 8 5.46 -6.24 3.22
N LEU A 9 4.43 -5.41 3.43
CA LEU A 9 4.42 -4.03 2.95
C LEU A 9 5.54 -3.19 3.56
N MET A 10 5.76 -3.29 4.87
CA MET A 10 6.88 -2.58 5.54
C MET A 10 8.24 -3.00 5.00
N LYS A 11 8.44 -4.30 4.77
CA LYS A 11 9.70 -4.82 4.20
C LYS A 11 9.95 -4.29 2.80
N VAL A 12 8.92 -4.25 1.94
CA VAL A 12 9.05 -3.74 0.57
C VAL A 12 9.34 -2.24 0.56
N VAL A 13 8.60 -1.45 1.36
CA VAL A 13 8.75 0.00 1.39
C VAL A 13 10.11 0.42 1.95
N ASN A 14 10.62 -0.27 2.98
CA ASN A 14 11.90 0.05 3.58
C ASN A 14 13.09 -0.67 2.93
N LYS A 15 12.91 -1.43 1.85
CA LYS A 15 13.96 -2.28 1.25
C LYS A 15 15.21 -1.49 0.80
N GLY A 16 15.05 -0.20 0.49
CA GLY A 16 16.14 0.66 0.03
C GLY A 16 16.79 1.52 1.12
N VAL A 17 16.39 1.36 2.39
CA VAL A 17 16.95 2.13 3.51
C VAL A 17 18.20 1.40 4.02
N GLU A 18 19.32 2.11 4.12
CA GLU A 18 20.57 1.53 4.64
C GLU A 18 20.45 1.24 6.15
N GLU A 19 21.20 0.23 6.63
CA GLU A 19 21.23 -0.06 8.06
C GLU A 19 21.79 1.13 8.84
N GLY A 20 20.97 1.70 9.73
CA GLY A 20 21.30 2.90 10.51
C GLY A 20 20.60 4.17 10.03
N GLU A 21 19.99 4.15 8.84
CA GLU A 21 19.14 5.24 8.36
C GLU A 21 17.70 5.13 8.88
N GLU A 22 16.99 6.26 8.87
CA GLU A 22 15.61 6.32 9.34
C GLU A 22 14.66 5.59 8.36
N PRO A 23 13.83 4.64 8.83
CA PRO A 23 12.93 3.90 7.96
C PRO A 23 11.85 4.81 7.37
N VAL A 24 11.54 4.63 6.09
CA VAL A 24 10.46 5.35 5.39
C VAL A 24 9.12 5.16 6.12
N ILE A 25 8.85 3.96 6.63
CA ILE A 25 7.71 3.69 7.51
C ILE A 25 8.08 2.78 8.68
N SER A 26 7.70 3.21 9.89
CA SER A 26 7.84 2.41 11.12
C SER A 26 6.50 1.97 11.71
N SER A 27 5.39 2.55 11.24
CA SER A 27 4.06 2.38 11.83
C SER A 27 3.08 1.69 10.88
N ARG A 28 2.31 0.74 11.44
CA ARG A 28 1.21 0.06 10.73
C ARG A 28 0.12 1.04 10.33
N TYR A 29 -0.06 2.11 11.11
CA TYR A 29 -1.04 3.14 10.82
C TYR A 29 -0.71 3.91 9.54
N SER A 30 0.58 4.09 9.21
CA SER A 30 1.01 4.74 7.97
C SER A 30 0.58 3.96 6.74
N VAL A 31 0.72 2.63 6.78
CA VAL A 31 0.26 1.73 5.71
C VAL A 31 -1.25 1.81 5.54
N VAL A 32 -2.01 1.78 6.64
CA VAL A 32 -3.48 1.90 6.63
C VAL A 32 -3.91 3.25 6.04
N MET A 33 -3.28 4.34 6.45
CA MET A 33 -3.60 5.68 5.93
C MET A 33 -3.29 5.82 4.44
N ALA A 34 -2.12 5.33 4.00
CA ALA A 34 -1.70 5.39 2.60
C ALA A 34 -2.65 4.58 1.71
N THR A 35 -2.94 3.33 2.09
CA THR A 35 -3.84 2.44 1.34
C THR A 35 -5.27 2.97 1.31
N ALA A 36 -5.78 3.51 2.42
CA ALA A 36 -7.11 4.14 2.47
C ALA A 36 -7.19 5.40 1.60
N LYS A 37 -6.15 6.25 1.61
CA LYS A 37 -6.06 7.44 0.74
C LYS A 37 -6.04 7.03 -0.73
N ARG A 38 -5.21 6.04 -1.09
CA ARG A 38 -5.11 5.55 -2.46
C ARG A 38 -6.40 4.90 -2.96
N ALA A 39 -7.09 4.15 -2.11
CA ALA A 39 -8.41 3.59 -2.44
C ALA A 39 -9.43 4.69 -2.77
N ARG A 40 -9.43 5.81 -2.02
CA ARG A 40 -10.31 6.96 -2.30
C ARG A 40 -9.99 7.65 -3.62
N GLN A 41 -8.70 7.78 -3.95
CA GLN A 41 -8.25 8.31 -5.24
C GLN A 41 -8.76 7.45 -6.41
N ILE A 42 -8.63 6.12 -6.30
CA ILE A 42 -9.15 5.19 -7.32
C ILE A 42 -10.67 5.31 -7.46
N ILE A 43 -11.39 5.47 -6.35
CA ILE A 43 -12.85 5.71 -6.37
C ILE A 43 -13.19 7.04 -7.07
N ALA A 44 -12.34 8.06 -6.92
CA ALA A 44 -12.49 9.36 -7.58
C ALA A 44 -12.14 9.36 -9.08
N GLY A 45 -11.62 8.25 -9.62
CA GLY A 45 -11.30 8.09 -11.04
C GLY A 45 -9.81 8.08 -11.37
N ASP A 46 -8.91 8.14 -10.38
CA ASP A 46 -7.47 8.00 -10.64
C ASP A 46 -7.15 6.62 -11.22
N GLU A 47 -6.25 6.59 -12.20
CA GLU A 47 -5.83 5.35 -12.85
C GLU A 47 -5.10 4.42 -11.86
N PRO A 48 -5.50 3.14 -11.77
CA PRO A 48 -4.76 2.11 -11.06
C PRO A 48 -3.37 1.89 -11.64
N MET A 49 -2.35 1.76 -10.77
CA MET A 49 -0.95 1.50 -11.19
C MET A 49 -0.62 0.01 -11.25
N VAL A 50 -1.62 -0.85 -11.10
CA VAL A 50 -1.52 -2.31 -11.08
C VAL A 50 -2.59 -2.91 -11.96
N ARG A 51 -2.42 -4.19 -12.33
CA ARG A 51 -3.41 -4.91 -13.13
C ARG A 51 -4.69 -5.11 -12.32
N VAL A 52 -5.79 -4.55 -12.81
CA VAL A 52 -7.10 -4.64 -12.15
C VAL A 52 -7.93 -5.77 -12.75
N LYS A 53 -8.53 -6.57 -11.86
CA LYS A 53 -9.53 -7.57 -12.24
C LYS A 53 -10.93 -6.96 -12.23
N ALA A 54 -11.83 -7.51 -13.04
CA ALA A 54 -13.23 -7.09 -13.04
C ALA A 54 -13.81 -7.19 -11.61
N LYS A 55 -14.49 -6.12 -11.16
CA LYS A 55 -15.11 -6.01 -9.82
C LYS A 55 -14.13 -6.07 -8.64
N GLN A 56 -12.83 -5.87 -8.86
CA GLN A 56 -11.86 -5.77 -7.77
C GLN A 56 -12.15 -4.53 -6.93
N LYS A 57 -12.11 -4.68 -5.59
CA LYS A 57 -12.40 -3.57 -4.68
C LYS A 57 -11.26 -2.55 -4.74
N PRO A 58 -11.55 -1.23 -4.73
CA PRO A 58 -10.52 -0.19 -4.75
C PRO A 58 -9.47 -0.32 -3.64
N LEU A 59 -9.86 -0.78 -2.45
CA LEU A 59 -8.92 -1.04 -1.37
C LEU A 59 -7.95 -2.18 -1.69
N SER A 60 -8.41 -3.24 -2.36
CA SER A 60 -7.53 -4.32 -2.79
C SER A 60 -6.55 -3.84 -3.87
N ILE A 61 -7.03 -3.04 -4.83
CA ILE A 61 -6.18 -2.42 -5.86
C ILE A 61 -5.13 -1.49 -5.24
N ALA A 62 -5.45 -0.81 -4.14
CA ALA A 62 -4.53 0.09 -3.45
C ALA A 62 -3.47 -0.63 -2.59
N VAL A 63 -3.66 -1.93 -2.31
CA VAL A 63 -2.76 -2.75 -1.50
C VAL A 63 -1.85 -3.61 -2.39
N ASP A 64 -2.35 -4.04 -3.54
CA ASP A 64 -1.61 -4.76 -4.58
C ASP A 64 -0.51 -3.88 -5.21
#